data_AF-A0A4Q5NJM5-F1
#
_entry.id   AF-A0A4Q5NJM5-F1
#
_cell.length_a   1.000
_cell.length_b   1.000
_cell.length_c   1.000
_cell.angle_alpha   90.00
_cell.angle_beta   90.00
_cell.angle_gamma   90.00
#
_symmetry.space_group_name_H-M   'P 1'
#
loop_
_entity.id
_entity.type
_entity.pdbx_description
1 polymer ?
#
loop_
_entity_poly.entity_id
_entity_poly.type
_entity_poly.pdbx_seq_one_letter_code
_entity_poly.pdbx_strand_id
1 'polypeptide(L)'
;MTEQKAEAWVLRLTRIWSPGQRDVLAITPESRMIMIRITPKVKLQIWVDDEDSPDSITLWETRWRTRLWCDMNNGVAAITPQFSGGMSEKDEELATQFVSEWMPAFRRGCWLSGCPIEATADEKAEWMQGFTREEIEAWNLKM
;
A
#
# COMPACT_ATOMS: atom_id res chain seq x y z
N MET A 1 -10.45 2.29 15.57
CA MET A 1 -9.51 1.16 15.68
C MET A 1 -9.08 0.96 17.15
N THR A 2 -9.02 -0.28 17.65
CA THR A 2 -8.44 -0.61 18.98
C THR A 2 -6.94 -0.87 18.87
N GLU A 3 -6.21 -0.87 20.00
CA GLU A 3 -4.77 -1.18 20.03
C GLU A 3 -4.45 -2.54 19.40
N GLN A 4 -5.14 -3.61 19.81
CA GLN A 4 -4.99 -4.96 19.24
C GLN A 4 -5.25 -5.00 17.72
N LYS A 5 -6.24 -4.25 17.22
CA LYS A 5 -6.50 -4.11 15.78
C LYS A 5 -5.35 -3.41 15.07
N ALA A 6 -4.79 -2.36 15.67
CA ALA A 6 -3.64 -1.63 15.13
C ALA A 6 -2.39 -2.53 15.06
N GLU A 7 -2.13 -3.34 16.09
CA GLU A 7 -1.04 -4.32 16.11
C GLU A 7 -1.21 -5.39 15.00
N ALA A 8 -2.41 -5.95 14.86
CA ALA A 8 -2.72 -6.93 13.81
C ALA A 8 -2.51 -6.33 12.40
N TRP A 9 -2.96 -5.09 12.19
CA TRP A 9 -2.70 -4.34 10.96
C TRP A 9 -1.21 -4.11 10.71
N VAL A 10 -0.46 -3.68 11.72
CA VAL A 10 1.00 -3.49 11.59
C VAL A 10 1.71 -4.80 11.24
N LEU A 11 1.34 -5.93 11.86
CA LEU A 11 1.91 -7.23 11.53
C LEU A 11 1.62 -7.62 10.06
N ARG A 12 0.36 -7.51 9.63
CA ARG A 12 -0.07 -7.74 8.23
C ARG A 12 0.70 -6.86 7.24
N LEU A 13 0.71 -5.55 7.47
CA LEU A 13 1.31 -4.60 6.53
C LEU A 13 2.83 -4.72 6.47
N THR A 14 3.49 -4.96 7.60
CA THR A 14 4.93 -5.25 7.63
C THR A 14 5.23 -6.52 6.82
N ARG A 15 4.41 -7.58 6.98
CA ARG A 15 4.55 -8.85 6.27
C ARG A 15 4.34 -8.72 4.75
N ILE A 16 3.43 -7.84 4.31
CA ILE A 16 3.15 -7.57 2.89
C ILE A 16 4.22 -6.66 2.25
N TRP A 17 4.52 -5.54 2.90
CA TRP A 17 5.23 -4.41 2.30
C TRP A 17 6.71 -4.29 2.68
N SER A 18 7.14 -4.89 3.79
CA SER A 18 8.54 -4.84 4.26
C SER A 18 8.99 -6.18 4.86
N PRO A 19 8.98 -7.28 4.07
CA PRO A 19 9.36 -8.61 4.55
C PRO A 19 10.83 -8.62 5.00
N GLY A 20 11.04 -8.58 6.32
CA GLY A 20 12.36 -8.60 6.96
C GLY A 20 12.76 -7.30 7.68
N GLN A 21 11.99 -6.21 7.56
CA GLN A 21 12.29 -4.93 8.23
C GLN A 21 11.03 -4.36 8.90
N ARG A 22 11.16 -3.84 10.13
CA ARG A 22 10.02 -3.35 10.95
C ARG A 22 10.08 -1.83 11.17
N ASP A 23 10.36 -1.05 10.13
CA ASP A 23 10.41 0.42 10.23
C ASP A 23 9.00 1.04 10.19
N VAL A 24 8.18 0.70 11.18
CA VAL A 24 6.92 1.42 11.47
C VAL A 24 7.31 2.79 12.03
N LEU A 25 6.96 3.86 11.31
CA LEU A 25 7.33 5.23 11.67
C LEU A 25 6.32 5.89 12.59
N ALA A 26 5.03 5.56 12.43
CA ALA A 26 3.94 6.06 13.25
C ALA A 26 2.72 5.14 13.14
N ILE A 27 1.99 5.06 14.25
CA ILE A 27 0.60 4.60 14.31
C ILE A 27 -0.14 5.71 15.03
N THR A 28 -1.20 6.28 14.44
CA THR A 28 -2.07 7.23 15.13
C THR A 28 -3.48 6.64 15.19
N PRO A 29 -3.88 5.96 16.29
CA PRO A 29 -5.19 5.31 16.40
C PRO A 29 -6.37 6.27 16.19
N GLU A 30 -6.18 7.55 16.52
CA GLU A 30 -7.16 8.63 16.39
C GLU A 30 -7.38 9.00 14.91
N SER A 31 -6.29 9.08 14.13
CA SER A 31 -6.33 9.32 12.68
C SER A 31 -6.47 8.03 11.88
N ARG A 32 -6.40 6.87 12.53
CA ARG A 32 -6.35 5.52 11.95
C ARG A 32 -5.27 5.37 10.87
N MET A 33 -4.16 6.07 11.04
CA MET A 33 -3.08 6.10 10.07
C MET A 33 -1.90 5.25 10.54
N ILE A 34 -1.38 4.42 9.63
CA ILE A 34 -0.17 3.62 9.80
C ILE A 34 0.84 4.11 8.76
N MET A 35 2.03 4.51 9.20
CA MET A 35 3.11 4.94 8.32
C MET A 35 4.30 3.97 8.43
N ILE A 36 4.73 3.42 7.29
CA ILE A 36 5.80 2.42 7.19
C ILE A 36 6.89 2.97 6.26
N ARG A 37 8.15 2.77 6.61
CA ARG A 37 9.28 3.00 5.70
C ARG A 37 9.56 1.72 4.91
N ILE A 38 9.51 1.81 3.59
CA ILE A 38 9.82 0.69 2.70
C ILE A 38 11.31 0.70 2.34
N THR A 39 11.86 1.89 2.09
CA THR A 39 13.30 2.12 1.91
C THR A 39 13.70 3.44 2.58
N PRO A 40 14.99 3.78 2.74
CA PRO A 40 15.40 5.09 3.27
C PRO A 40 14.80 6.30 2.52
N LYS A 41 14.34 6.11 1.28
CA LYS A 41 13.70 7.15 0.47
C LYS A 41 12.19 6.97 0.33
N VAL A 42 11.66 5.74 0.34
CA VAL A 42 10.26 5.44 0.02
C VAL A 42 9.45 5.14 1.28
N LYS A 43 8.30 5.80 1.41
CA LYS A 43 7.34 5.65 2.50
C LYS A 43 6.00 5.15 1.98
N LEU A 44 5.30 4.45 2.86
CA LEU A 44 3.93 3.99 2.71
C LEU A 44 3.09 4.59 3.84
N GLN A 45 1.86 4.99 3.51
CA GLN A 45 0.85 5.48 4.45
C GLN A 45 -0.45 4.78 4.13
N ILE A 46 -1.05 4.21 5.16
CA ILE A 46 -2.32 3.51 5.08
C ILE A 46 -3.23 4.14 6.12
N TRP A 47 -4.32 4.73 5.65
CA TRP A 47 -5.45 5.13 6.46
C TRP A 47 -6.36 3.93 6.56
N VAL A 48 -6.92 3.56 7.71
CA VAL A 48 -7.81 2.39 7.87
C VAL A 48 -9.21 2.84 8.33
N ASP A 49 -10.26 2.25 7.79
CA ASP A 49 -11.65 2.55 8.19
C ASP A 49 -12.09 1.84 9.49
N ASP A 50 -13.39 1.80 9.80
CA ASP A 50 -13.93 1.03 10.94
C ASP A 50 -14.28 -0.44 10.61
N GLU A 51 -14.36 -0.79 9.32
CA GLU A 51 -14.70 -2.13 8.82
C GLU A 51 -13.48 -3.04 8.66
N ASP A 52 -12.34 -2.63 9.23
CA ASP A 52 -11.02 -3.28 9.07
C ASP A 52 -10.62 -3.41 7.59
N SER A 53 -10.90 -2.36 6.80
CA SER A 53 -10.67 -2.31 5.37
C SER A 53 -9.90 -1.06 4.95
N PRO A 54 -9.14 -1.10 3.82
CA PRO A 54 -8.52 0.04 3.17
C PRO A 54 -7.99 1.05 4.17
N ASP A 55 -8.53 2.26 4.29
CA ASP A 55 -9.45 3.05 3.44
C ASP A 55 -8.76 3.50 2.15
N SER A 56 -7.50 3.93 2.28
CA SER A 56 -6.67 4.39 1.18
C SER A 56 -5.20 4.13 1.47
N ILE A 57 -4.45 3.83 0.40
CA ILE A 57 -3.03 3.48 0.48
C ILE A 57 -2.25 4.47 -0.38
N THR A 58 -1.18 5.05 0.17
CA THR A 58 -0.31 5.99 -0.53
C THR A 58 1.15 5.55 -0.40
N LEU A 59 1.86 5.44 -1.52
CA LEU A 59 3.30 5.21 -1.57
C LEU A 59 3.98 6.41 -2.24
N TRP A 60 5.02 6.97 -1.63
CA TRP A 60 5.74 8.11 -2.19
C TRP A 60 7.23 8.10 -1.85
N GLU A 61 8.03 8.73 -2.71
CA GLU A 61 9.42 9.03 -2.39
C GLU A 61 9.51 10.36 -1.63
N THR A 62 10.19 10.35 -0.49
CA THR A 62 10.42 11.50 0.41
C THR A 62 11.09 12.72 -0.23
N ARG A 63 11.68 12.57 -1.41
CA ARG A 63 12.38 13.63 -2.14
C ARG A 63 11.52 14.34 -3.18
N TRP A 64 10.45 13.70 -3.64
CA TRP A 64 9.75 14.12 -4.85
C TRP A 64 8.27 14.40 -4.61
N ARG A 65 7.66 15.00 -5.62
CA ARG A 65 6.26 15.40 -5.68
C ARG A 65 5.34 14.32 -6.26
N THR A 66 5.86 13.10 -6.36
CA THR A 66 5.24 11.94 -7.01
C THR A 66 4.81 10.93 -5.96
N ARG A 67 3.55 10.48 -6.05
CA ARG A 67 3.01 9.40 -5.22
C ARG A 67 2.13 8.47 -6.05
N LEU A 68 2.17 7.17 -5.74
CA LEU A 68 1.13 6.23 -6.13
C LEU A 68 0.05 6.27 -5.05
N TRP A 69 -1.19 6.49 -5.45
CA TRP A 69 -2.33 6.54 -4.54
C TRP A 69 -3.40 5.55 -4.99
N CYS A 70 -3.81 4.69 -4.08
CA CYS A 70 -4.91 3.75 -4.21
C CYS A 70 -6.07 4.28 -3.36
N ASP A 71 -7.09 4.80 -4.04
CA ASP A 71 -8.33 5.27 -3.44
C ASP A 71 -9.41 4.18 -3.57
N MET A 72 -10.15 3.88 -2.51
CA MET A 72 -11.23 2.88 -2.53
C MET A 72 -12.64 3.46 -2.76
N ASN A 73 -12.76 4.77 -2.97
CA ASN A 73 -14.01 5.39 -3.39
C ASN A 73 -14.60 4.66 -4.62
N ASN A 74 -15.82 4.14 -4.47
CA ASN A 74 -16.62 3.40 -5.46
C ASN A 74 -16.33 1.89 -5.65
N GLY A 75 -15.62 1.23 -4.74
CA GLY A 75 -15.61 -0.24 -4.64
C GLY A 75 -14.77 -1.00 -5.68
N VAL A 76 -14.19 -0.30 -6.65
CA VAL A 76 -13.00 -0.75 -7.41
C VAL A 76 -11.92 0.30 -7.20
N ALA A 77 -10.78 -0.11 -6.65
CA ALA A 77 -9.76 0.84 -6.24
C ALA A 77 -8.88 1.26 -7.43
N ALA A 78 -8.84 2.56 -7.71
CA ALA A 78 -8.04 3.11 -8.80
C ALA A 78 -6.66 3.52 -8.29
N ILE A 79 -5.60 3.03 -8.95
CA ILE A 79 -4.23 3.45 -8.65
C ILE A 79 -3.87 4.61 -9.59
N THR A 80 -3.69 5.80 -9.04
CA THR A 80 -3.29 7.00 -9.79
C THR A 80 -1.91 7.49 -9.36
N PRO A 81 -1.00 7.75 -10.31
CA PRO A 81 0.16 8.57 -10.03
C PRO A 81 -0.29 10.02 -9.87
N GLN A 82 0.05 10.65 -8.75
CA GLN A 82 -0.22 12.06 -8.51
C GLN A 82 1.08 12.86 -8.50
N PHE A 83 1.01 14.00 -9.16
CA PHE A 83 2.10 14.93 -9.43
C PHE A 83 1.73 16.29 -8.83
N SER A 84 2.65 16.94 -8.10
CA SER A 84 2.40 18.30 -7.60
C SER A 84 2.83 19.32 -8.64
N GLY A 85 1.93 20.24 -9.01
CA GLY A 85 2.13 21.15 -10.15
C GLY A 85 3.43 21.97 -10.15
N GLY A 86 3.91 22.28 -11.36
CA GLY A 86 5.18 22.99 -11.60
C GLY A 86 6.40 22.08 -11.63
N MET A 87 6.29 20.91 -12.27
CA MET A 87 7.40 19.99 -12.49
C MET A 87 8.25 20.41 -13.70
N SER A 88 9.54 20.17 -13.64
CA SER A 88 10.44 20.23 -14.80
C SER A 88 10.40 18.90 -15.57
N GLU A 89 10.84 18.90 -16.82
CA GLU A 89 11.01 17.69 -17.65
C GLU A 89 11.78 16.58 -16.91
N LYS A 90 12.81 16.94 -16.14
CA LYS A 90 13.58 16.02 -15.30
C LYS A 90 12.77 15.45 -14.13
N ASP A 91 11.88 16.23 -13.54
CA ASP A 91 10.99 15.72 -12.48
C ASP A 91 9.96 14.75 -13.08
N GLU A 92 9.49 14.99 -14.31
CA GLU A 92 8.59 14.08 -15.04
C GLU A 92 9.28 12.76 -15.41
N GLU A 93 10.54 12.79 -15.85
CA GLU A 93 11.36 11.60 -16.10
C GLU A 93 11.53 10.77 -14.81
N LEU A 94 11.96 11.40 -13.71
CA LEU A 94 12.14 10.75 -12.41
C LEU A 94 10.82 10.19 -11.85
N ALA A 95 9.71 10.91 -12.04
CA ALA A 95 8.40 10.45 -11.65
C ALA A 95 7.93 9.24 -12.48
N THR A 96 8.21 9.25 -13.78
CA THR A 96 7.93 8.10 -14.68
C THR A 96 8.75 6.88 -14.28
N GLN A 97 10.04 7.07 -13.94
CA GLN A 97 10.89 6.02 -13.41
C GLN A 97 10.34 5.45 -12.09
N PHE A 98 10.00 6.31 -11.13
CA PHE A 98 9.42 5.89 -9.84
C PHE A 98 8.12 5.09 -10.04
N VAL A 99 7.22 5.57 -10.91
CA VAL A 99 5.97 4.86 -11.22
C VAL A 99 6.25 3.50 -11.85
N SER A 100 7.14 3.42 -12.84
CA SER A 100 7.50 2.15 -13.50
C SER A 100 8.12 1.13 -12.53
N GLU A 101 9.01 1.59 -11.63
CA GLU A 101 9.67 0.75 -10.63
C GLU A 101 8.70 0.24 -9.56
N TRP A 102 7.83 1.12 -9.04
CA TRP A 102 7.00 0.81 -7.86
C TRP A 102 5.59 0.32 -8.17
N MET A 103 5.03 0.56 -9.37
CA MET A 103 3.65 0.18 -9.70
C MET A 103 3.35 -1.32 -9.52
N PRO A 104 4.20 -2.28 -9.95
CA PRO A 104 3.91 -3.71 -9.76
C PRO A 104 3.86 -4.12 -8.28
N ALA A 105 4.84 -3.66 -7.50
CA ALA A 105 4.89 -3.89 -6.05
C ALA A 105 3.72 -3.22 -5.32
N PHE A 106 3.34 -2.02 -5.76
CA PHE A 106 2.22 -1.27 -5.19
C PHE A 106 0.86 -1.91 -5.48
N ARG A 107 0.62 -2.37 -6.73
CA ARG A 107 -0.58 -3.17 -7.08
C ARG A 107 -0.69 -4.40 -6.18
N ARG A 108 0.34 -5.25 -6.16
CA ARG A 108 0.40 -6.46 -5.32
C ARG A 108 0.13 -6.13 -3.85
N GLY A 109 0.82 -5.12 -3.30
CA GLY A 109 0.67 -4.71 -1.91
C GLY A 109 -0.73 -4.19 -1.58
N CYS A 110 -1.37 -3.42 -2.47
CA CYS A 110 -2.73 -2.95 -2.28
C CYS A 110 -3.73 -4.11 -2.25
N TRP A 111 -3.64 -5.04 -3.20
CA TRP A 111 -4.52 -6.21 -3.23
C TRP A 111 -4.37 -7.07 -1.96
N LEU A 112 -3.14 -7.39 -1.57
CA LEU A 112 -2.86 -8.16 -0.33
C LEU A 112 -3.31 -7.42 0.94
N SER A 113 -3.36 -6.08 0.91
CA SER A 113 -3.89 -5.26 2.01
C SER A 113 -5.43 -5.23 2.05
N GLY A 114 -6.11 -5.77 1.04
CA GLY A 114 -7.57 -5.85 0.95
C GLY A 114 -8.21 -4.87 -0.04
N CYS A 115 -7.44 -4.08 -0.78
CA CYS A 115 -8.00 -3.16 -1.76
C CYS A 115 -8.63 -3.94 -2.93
N PRO A 116 -9.86 -3.59 -3.37
CA PRO A 116 -10.52 -4.22 -4.51
C PRO A 116 -9.95 -3.67 -5.83
N ILE A 117 -8.66 -3.88 -6.09
CA ILE A 117 -8.05 -3.58 -7.39
C ILE A 117 -8.34 -4.68 -8.40
N GLU A 118 -8.45 -4.32 -9.67
CA GLU A 118 -8.56 -5.28 -10.77
C GLU A 118 -7.22 -6.01 -10.97
N ALA A 119 -7.27 -7.34 -10.91
CA ALA A 119 -6.15 -8.25 -11.11
C ALA A 119 -6.65 -9.56 -11.73
N THR A 120 -5.88 -10.08 -12.68
CA THR A 120 -6.10 -11.38 -13.34
C THR A 120 -5.97 -12.55 -12.36
N ALA A 121 -6.52 -13.72 -12.71
CA ALA A 121 -6.35 -14.93 -11.90
C ALA A 121 -4.87 -15.30 -11.72
N ASP A 122 -4.06 -15.10 -12.77
CA ASP A 122 -2.62 -15.37 -12.75
C ASP A 122 -1.87 -14.39 -11.85
N GLU A 123 -2.16 -13.07 -11.92
CA GLU A 123 -1.62 -12.08 -10.97
C GLU A 123 -1.97 -12.45 -9.52
N LYS A 124 -3.23 -12.79 -9.23
CA LYS A 124 -3.64 -13.21 -7.86
C LYS A 124 -2.85 -14.45 -7.42
N ALA A 125 -2.74 -15.46 -8.28
CA ALA A 125 -2.02 -16.70 -8.00
C ALA A 125 -0.52 -16.47 -7.76
N GLU A 126 0.12 -15.58 -8.51
CA GLU A 126 1.50 -15.14 -8.29
C GLU A 126 1.64 -14.37 -6.97
N TRP A 127 0.75 -13.41 -6.71
CA TRP A 127 0.85 -12.52 -5.56
C TRP A 127 0.70 -13.25 -4.21
N MET A 128 -0.11 -14.31 -4.18
CA MET A 128 -0.27 -15.19 -3.02
C MET A 128 0.98 -16.07 -2.73
N GLN A 129 1.92 -16.21 -3.68
CA GLN A 129 3.14 -16.98 -3.43
C GLN A 129 3.97 -16.34 -2.30
N GLY A 130 4.42 -17.18 -1.37
CA GLY A 130 5.19 -16.77 -0.19
C GLY A 130 4.35 -16.45 1.06
N PHE A 131 3.02 -16.57 1.00
CA PHE A 131 2.13 -16.52 2.16
C PHE A 131 1.53 -17.89 2.46
N THR A 132 1.15 -18.13 3.73
CA THR A 132 0.42 -19.34 4.10
C THR A 132 -1.07 -19.20 3.79
N ARG A 133 -1.78 -20.33 3.74
CA ARG A 133 -3.23 -20.34 3.52
C ARG A 133 -3.96 -19.60 4.65
N GLU A 134 -3.49 -19.74 5.88
CA GLU A 134 -4.03 -19.11 7.08
C GLU A 134 -3.83 -17.59 7.04
N GLU A 135 -2.69 -17.09 6.52
CA GLU A 135 -2.48 -15.67 6.27
C GLU A 135 -3.53 -15.12 5.28
N ILE A 136 -3.72 -15.80 4.14
CA ILE A 136 -4.67 -15.37 3.09
C ILE A 136 -6.14 -15.43 3.57
N GLU A 137 -6.52 -16.49 4.29
CA GLU A 137 -7.88 -16.63 4.85
C GLU A 137 -8.15 -15.59 5.95
N ALA A 138 -7.19 -15.32 6.83
CA ALA A 138 -7.30 -14.27 7.86
C ALA A 138 -7.40 -12.84 7.29
N TRP A 139 -6.92 -12.64 6.05
CA TRP A 139 -6.99 -11.36 5.34
C TRP A 139 -8.28 -11.15 4.53
N ASN A 140 -9.16 -12.16 4.50
CA ASN A 140 -10.47 -12.14 3.82
C ASN A 140 -10.40 -11.64 2.36
N LEU A 141 -9.34 -12.03 1.64
CA LEU A 141 -9.12 -11.61 0.26
C LEU A 141 -10.16 -12.28 -0.66
N LYS A 142 -10.89 -11.45 -1.42
CA LYS A 142 -11.87 -11.94 -2.41
C LYS A 142 -11.13 -12.59 -3.60
N MET A 143 -11.07 -13.92 -3.58
CA MET A 143 -10.60 -14.75 -4.69
C MET A 143 -11.50 -14.56 -5.93
#